data_AF-A0AAJ0IG99-F1
#
_entry.id   AF-A0AAJ0IG99-F1
#
_cell.length_a   1.000
_cell.length_b   1.000
_cell.length_c   1.000
_cell.angle_alpha   90.00
_cell.angle_beta   90.00
_cell.angle_gamma   90.00
#
_symmetry.space_group_name_H-M   'P 1'
#
loop_
_entity.id
_entity.type
_entity.pdbx_description
1 polymer ?
#
loop_
_entity_poly.entity_id
_entity_poly.type
_entity_poly.pdbx_seq_one_letter_code
_entity_poly.pdbx_strand_id
1 'polypeptide(L)'
;MKFFSALALSSLLPTAAWAWAGSESDSTGAGSLFRRAETIQQTTDRYLFSITLPQFTVYRNARSPATLDWSSDSCSYSPDNPLGFPFSPACNRHDFGYRNYKAQSRFTDNDKLKIDGNFKTDLYYQCDTNGYGSTCHALANVYYAAVRAFGRTKGELQEEYDLLLAHYNELVAEAIAKGEDPLYY
;
A
#
# COMPACT_ATOMS: atom_id res chain seq x y z
N MET A 1 63.35 7.41 17.45
CA MET A 1 64.28 8.23 16.65
C MET A 1 63.49 9.35 16.00
N LYS A 2 63.76 10.61 16.37
CA LYS A 2 63.27 11.81 15.66
C LYS A 2 64.05 11.94 14.36
N PHE A 3 63.42 12.23 13.23
CA PHE A 3 63.96 13.19 12.26
C PHE A 3 62.81 13.81 11.46
N PHE A 4 62.71 15.13 11.59
CA PHE A 4 61.96 16.01 10.71
C PHE A 4 62.69 16.10 9.35
N SER A 5 61.94 16.22 8.25
CA SER A 5 62.40 17.01 7.11
C SER A 5 61.20 17.53 6.34
N ALA A 6 61.18 18.85 6.20
CA ALA A 6 60.25 19.61 5.39
C ALA A 6 61.02 20.19 4.19
N LEU A 7 60.21 20.58 3.20
CA LEU A 7 60.48 21.52 2.09
C LEU A 7 61.16 20.97 0.84
N ALA A 8 60.43 21.06 -0.29
CA ALA A 8 60.70 22.09 -1.30
C ALA A 8 59.51 22.22 -2.27
N LEU A 9 59.06 23.46 -2.50
CA LEU A 9 58.23 23.85 -3.63
C LEU A 9 59.07 23.86 -4.92
N SER A 10 58.47 23.46 -6.05
CA SER A 10 58.78 24.06 -7.35
C SER A 10 57.62 23.88 -8.33
N SER A 11 57.08 25.02 -8.73
CA SER A 11 56.09 25.24 -9.78
C SER A 11 56.78 25.51 -11.11
N LEU A 12 56.34 24.86 -12.20
CA LEU A 12 56.48 25.33 -13.59
C LEU A 12 55.35 24.71 -14.45
N LEU A 13 54.47 25.58 -14.98
CA LEU A 13 53.52 25.35 -16.09
C LEU A 13 54.25 25.68 -17.43
N PRO A 14 53.60 25.68 -18.61
CA PRO A 14 52.77 24.68 -19.29
C PRO A 14 53.29 24.40 -20.73
N THR A 15 52.91 23.30 -21.38
CA THR A 15 52.96 23.21 -22.86
C THR A 15 51.57 22.96 -23.43
N ALA A 16 51.15 23.91 -24.25
CA ALA A 16 49.90 23.91 -24.98
C ALA A 16 49.90 22.83 -26.06
N ALA A 17 49.00 21.86 -25.96
CA ALA A 17 48.57 21.06 -27.09
C ALA A 17 47.23 21.62 -27.56
N TRP A 18 47.25 22.20 -28.75
CA TRP A 18 46.07 22.62 -29.49
C TRP A 18 45.33 21.36 -29.95
N ALA A 19 44.36 20.89 -29.17
CA ALA A 19 43.38 19.92 -29.62
C ALA A 19 42.07 20.67 -29.91
N TRP A 20 41.95 21.18 -31.13
CA TRP A 20 40.65 21.48 -31.72
C TRP A 20 40.03 20.13 -32.11
N ALA A 21 39.51 19.40 -31.12
CA ALA A 21 38.57 18.32 -31.35
C ALA A 21 37.17 18.95 -31.32
N GLY A 22 36.39 18.64 -32.35
CA GLY A 22 35.14 19.32 -32.66
C GLY A 22 34.16 19.41 -31.50
N SER A 23 33.47 20.55 -31.45
CA SER A 23 32.17 20.64 -30.82
C SER A 23 31.21 19.73 -31.60
N GLU A 24 31.15 18.46 -31.22
CA GLU A 24 29.93 17.68 -31.41
C GLU A 24 28.87 18.36 -30.55
N SER A 25 28.12 19.26 -31.20
CA SER A 25 26.83 19.69 -30.71
C SER A 25 25.92 18.47 -30.76
N ASP A 26 26.05 17.61 -29.77
CA ASP A 26 25.11 16.53 -29.52
C ASP A 26 23.81 17.22 -29.09
N SER A 27 22.97 17.54 -30.08
CA SER A 27 21.58 17.91 -29.87
C SER A 27 20.84 16.65 -29.43
N THR A 28 21.26 16.07 -28.31
CA THR A 28 20.41 15.20 -27.53
C THR A 28 19.26 16.08 -27.12
N GLY A 29 18.13 15.83 -27.75
CA GLY A 29 16.88 16.48 -27.42
C GLY A 29 16.75 16.45 -25.92
N ALA A 30 16.81 17.63 -25.30
CA ALA A 30 16.23 17.88 -24.00
C ALA A 30 14.73 17.63 -24.17
N GLY A 31 14.36 16.34 -24.24
CA GLY A 31 13.01 15.86 -24.13
C GLY A 31 12.58 16.26 -22.74
N SER A 32 12.02 17.46 -22.64
CA SER A 32 11.11 17.94 -21.61
C SER A 32 11.04 16.99 -20.42
N LEU A 33 11.95 17.15 -19.47
CA LEU A 33 11.96 16.45 -18.17
C LEU A 33 10.78 16.89 -17.28
N PHE A 34 9.79 17.58 -17.83
CA PHE A 34 8.47 17.62 -17.24
C PHE A 34 7.88 16.21 -17.38
N ARG A 35 8.19 15.31 -16.43
CA ARG A 35 7.26 14.23 -16.10
C ARG A 35 5.91 14.90 -15.96
N ARG A 36 5.01 14.66 -16.92
CA ARG A 36 3.64 15.20 -16.89
C ARG A 36 3.09 14.88 -15.50
N ALA A 37 2.60 15.89 -14.79
CA ALA A 37 2.01 15.68 -13.48
C ALA A 37 0.95 14.58 -13.59
N GLU A 38 1.00 13.61 -12.68
CA GLU A 38 0.04 12.52 -12.65
C GLU A 38 -1.38 13.09 -12.59
N THR A 39 -2.30 12.51 -13.35
CA THR A 39 -3.71 12.81 -13.19
C THR A 39 -4.20 12.34 -11.81
N ILE A 40 -5.36 12.85 -11.38
CA ILE A 40 -5.99 12.40 -10.13
C ILE A 40 -6.25 10.89 -10.15
N GLN A 41 -6.66 10.35 -11.31
CA GLN A 41 -6.87 8.91 -11.51
C GLN A 41 -5.56 8.13 -11.38
N GLN A 42 -4.48 8.59 -12.03
CA GLN A 42 -3.15 7.96 -11.93
C GLN A 42 -2.62 7.97 -10.49
N THR A 43 -2.80 9.08 -9.77
CA THR A 43 -2.43 9.18 -8.35
C THR A 43 -3.23 8.19 -7.50
N THR A 44 -4.54 8.09 -7.74
CA THR A 44 -5.43 7.15 -7.03
C THR A 44 -4.97 5.71 -7.23
N ASP A 45 -4.68 5.33 -8.48
CA ASP A 45 -4.29 3.97 -8.84
C ASP A 45 -2.93 3.62 -8.27
N ARG A 46 -1.97 4.55 -8.31
CA ARG A 46 -0.67 4.38 -7.67
C ARG A 46 -0.80 4.17 -6.16
N TYR A 47 -1.66 4.94 -5.49
CA TYR A 47 -1.88 4.84 -4.04
C TYR A 47 -2.56 3.53 -3.62
N LEU A 48 -3.42 2.98 -4.48
CA LEU A 48 -4.05 1.70 -4.24
C LEU A 48 -3.11 0.52 -4.53
N PHE A 49 -2.49 0.50 -5.70
CA PHE A 49 -1.96 -0.74 -6.27
C PHE A 49 -0.45 -0.76 -6.49
N SER A 50 0.25 0.36 -6.31
CA SER A 50 1.69 0.45 -6.62
C SER A 50 2.57 0.83 -5.43
N ILE A 51 1.98 1.29 -4.32
CA ILE A 51 2.71 1.61 -3.10
C ILE A 51 2.33 0.66 -1.97
N THR A 52 3.22 0.55 -0.98
CA THR A 52 2.96 -0.27 0.20
C THR A 52 1.92 0.38 1.11
N LEU A 53 1.28 -0.42 1.97
CA LEU A 53 0.32 0.09 2.95
C LEU A 53 0.92 1.14 3.91
N PRO A 54 2.18 1.00 4.40
CA PRO A 54 2.84 2.07 5.14
C PRO A 54 3.01 3.37 4.35
N GLN A 55 3.41 3.29 3.07
CA GLN A 55 3.55 4.48 2.22
C GLN A 55 2.19 5.16 2.01
N PHE A 56 1.13 4.39 1.76
CA PHE A 56 -0.22 4.93 1.67
C PHE A 56 -0.63 5.66 2.96
N THR A 57 -0.33 5.07 4.12
CA THR A 57 -0.65 5.65 5.43
C THR A 57 0.02 7.02 5.62
N VAL A 58 1.25 7.20 5.14
CA VAL A 58 1.93 8.51 5.14
C VAL A 58 1.14 9.54 4.32
N TYR A 59 0.75 9.21 3.09
CA TYR A 59 -0.02 10.13 2.23
C TYR A 59 -1.41 10.44 2.79
N ARG A 60 -2.08 9.43 3.35
CA ARG A 60 -3.37 9.58 4.02
C ARG A 60 -3.30 10.54 5.20
N ASN A 61 -2.31 10.36 6.08
CA ASN A 61 -2.14 11.21 7.25
C ASN A 61 -1.85 12.66 6.85
N ALA A 62 -1.13 12.85 5.75
CA ALA A 62 -0.89 14.17 5.17
C ALA A 62 -2.06 14.72 4.33
N ARG A 63 -3.09 13.90 4.03
CA ARG A 63 -4.18 14.19 3.09
C ARG A 63 -3.66 14.76 1.77
N SER A 64 -2.62 14.13 1.23
CA SER A 64 -1.87 14.66 0.08
C SER A 64 -1.93 13.71 -1.12
N PRO A 65 -2.37 14.20 -2.31
CA PRO A 65 -2.87 15.55 -2.57
C PRO A 65 -4.27 15.79 -2.00
N ALA A 66 -4.58 17.04 -1.66
CA ALA A 66 -5.88 17.44 -1.09
C ALA A 66 -7.06 17.35 -2.08
N THR A 67 -6.78 17.11 -3.35
CA THR A 67 -7.80 16.94 -4.41
C THR A 67 -8.46 15.56 -4.39
N LEU A 68 -7.91 14.60 -3.65
CA LEU A 68 -8.50 13.28 -3.46
C LEU A 68 -9.41 13.24 -2.23
N ASP A 69 -10.39 12.35 -2.25
CA ASP A 69 -11.24 12.08 -1.09
C ASP A 69 -10.48 11.21 -0.08
N TRP A 70 -10.21 11.79 1.10
CA TRP A 70 -9.55 11.13 2.22
C TRP A 70 -10.51 10.78 3.37
N SER A 71 -11.82 11.00 3.19
CA SER A 71 -12.82 10.62 4.18
C SER A 71 -12.89 9.10 4.32
N SER A 72 -13.23 8.63 5.51
CA SER A 72 -13.21 7.22 5.85
C SER A 72 -13.85 7.02 7.21
N ASP A 73 -14.61 5.93 7.34
CA ASP A 73 -15.15 5.44 8.61
C ASP A 73 -14.36 4.24 9.12
N SER A 74 -13.21 3.96 8.50
CA SER A 74 -12.32 2.85 8.83
C SER A 74 -13.10 1.53 8.73
N CYS A 75 -13.04 0.68 9.76
CA CYS A 75 -13.73 -0.60 9.77
C CYS A 75 -15.11 -0.53 10.44
N SER A 76 -15.77 0.63 10.53
CA SER A 76 -17.01 0.80 11.33
C SER A 76 -18.20 -0.01 10.81
N TYR A 77 -18.20 -0.40 9.54
CA TYR A 77 -19.22 -1.24 8.91
C TYR A 77 -18.69 -2.65 8.57
N SER A 78 -17.54 -3.02 9.11
CA SER A 78 -16.95 -4.35 8.96
C SER A 78 -17.57 -5.35 9.95
N PRO A 79 -17.41 -6.66 9.70
CA PRO A 79 -17.64 -7.69 10.72
C PRO A 79 -16.88 -7.40 12.02
N ASP A 80 -17.36 -7.94 13.14
CA ASP A 80 -16.74 -7.72 14.44
C ASP A 80 -15.28 -8.22 14.49
N ASN A 81 -14.43 -7.48 15.19
CA ASN A 81 -13.03 -7.81 15.44
C ASN A 81 -12.75 -7.78 16.94
N PRO A 82 -13.27 -8.76 17.70
CA PRO A 82 -13.17 -8.77 19.16
C PRO A 82 -11.73 -8.96 19.67
N LEU A 83 -10.86 -9.53 18.82
CA LEU A 83 -9.45 -9.74 19.13
C LEU A 83 -8.59 -8.49 18.89
N GLY A 84 -9.12 -7.46 18.21
CA GLY A 84 -8.42 -6.19 18.03
C GLY A 84 -7.27 -6.24 17.02
N PHE A 85 -7.34 -7.10 16.00
CA PHE A 85 -6.35 -7.09 14.92
C PHE A 85 -6.31 -5.69 14.25
N PRO A 86 -5.12 -5.17 13.89
CA PRO A 86 -4.95 -3.78 13.49
C PRO A 86 -5.37 -3.52 12.03
N PHE A 87 -6.62 -3.80 11.67
CA PHE A 87 -7.12 -3.70 10.29
C PHE A 87 -7.44 -2.27 9.83
N SER A 88 -7.42 -1.28 10.71
CA SER A 88 -7.73 0.12 10.36
C SER A 88 -6.95 0.66 9.15
N PRO A 89 -5.62 0.46 9.00
CA PRO A 89 -4.90 0.89 7.80
C PRO A 89 -5.41 0.25 6.51
N ALA A 90 -5.79 -1.03 6.52
CA ALA A 90 -6.37 -1.72 5.38
C ALA A 90 -7.74 -1.13 5.00
N CYS A 91 -8.64 -0.98 5.99
CA CYS A 91 -9.98 -0.39 5.79
C CYS A 91 -9.87 1.04 5.23
N ASN A 92 -8.92 1.82 5.77
CA ASN A 92 -8.62 3.17 5.31
C ASN A 92 -8.23 3.24 3.82
N ARG A 93 -7.49 2.25 3.30
CA ARG A 93 -7.10 2.19 1.88
C ARG A 93 -8.23 1.69 0.99
N HIS A 94 -9.04 0.77 1.49
CA HIS A 94 -10.26 0.30 0.82
C HIS A 94 -11.27 1.43 0.62
N ASP A 95 -11.56 2.20 1.68
CA ASP A 95 -12.41 3.39 1.65
C ASP A 95 -11.93 4.42 0.63
N PHE A 96 -10.62 4.69 0.64
CA PHE A 96 -10.00 5.61 -0.31
C PHE A 96 -10.28 5.16 -1.75
N GLY A 97 -10.13 3.87 -2.05
CA GLY A 97 -10.45 3.32 -3.37
C GLY A 97 -11.91 3.50 -3.74
N TYR A 98 -12.83 3.09 -2.87
CA TYR A 98 -14.27 3.17 -3.11
C TYR A 98 -14.73 4.60 -3.38
N ARG A 99 -14.34 5.54 -2.52
CA ARG A 99 -14.78 6.94 -2.58
C ARG A 99 -14.23 7.63 -3.82
N ASN A 100 -12.93 7.49 -4.08
CA ASN A 100 -12.30 8.14 -5.22
C ASN A 100 -12.75 7.56 -6.56
N TYR A 101 -12.89 6.23 -6.69
CA TYR A 101 -13.41 5.65 -7.93
C TYR A 101 -14.86 6.06 -8.21
N LYS A 102 -15.70 6.18 -7.17
CA LYS A 102 -17.07 6.70 -7.29
C LYS A 102 -17.07 8.16 -7.72
N ALA A 103 -16.30 9.01 -7.04
CA ALA A 103 -16.17 10.44 -7.38
C ALA A 103 -15.61 10.67 -8.80
N GLN A 104 -14.75 9.76 -9.27
CA GLN A 104 -14.15 9.78 -10.61
C GLN A 104 -15.02 9.09 -11.67
N SER A 105 -16.25 8.70 -11.34
CA SER A 105 -17.23 8.07 -12.25
C SER A 105 -16.69 6.80 -12.95
N ARG A 106 -15.88 6.00 -12.25
CA ARG A 106 -15.24 4.79 -12.78
C ARG A 106 -15.32 3.59 -11.83
N PHE A 107 -16.32 3.56 -10.95
CA PHE A 107 -16.52 2.45 -10.00
C PHE A 107 -17.32 1.32 -10.65
N THR A 108 -16.68 0.56 -11.54
CA THR A 108 -17.27 -0.63 -12.17
C THR A 108 -17.16 -1.86 -11.28
N ASP A 109 -17.87 -2.95 -11.61
CA ASP A 109 -17.74 -4.23 -10.91
C ASP A 109 -16.32 -4.81 -10.93
N ASN A 110 -15.61 -4.63 -12.05
CA ASN A 110 -14.22 -5.08 -12.18
C ASN A 110 -13.29 -4.25 -11.30
N ASP A 111 -13.52 -2.94 -11.21
CA ASP A 111 -12.71 -2.06 -10.38
C ASP A 111 -12.98 -2.27 -8.90
N LYS A 112 -14.25 -2.48 -8.53
CA LYS A 112 -14.63 -2.94 -7.19
C LYS A 112 -13.88 -4.22 -6.82
N LEU A 113 -13.86 -5.23 -7.70
CA LEU A 113 -13.14 -6.48 -7.45
C LEU A 113 -11.63 -6.27 -7.23
N LYS A 114 -10.99 -5.39 -8.02
CA LYS A 114 -9.57 -5.04 -7.81
C LYS A 114 -9.32 -4.38 -6.45
N ILE A 115 -10.19 -3.46 -6.04
CA ILE A 115 -10.08 -2.76 -4.76
C ILE A 115 -10.32 -3.73 -3.60
N ASP A 116 -11.32 -4.61 -3.69
CA ASP A 116 -11.59 -5.65 -2.70
C ASP A 116 -10.40 -6.62 -2.58
N GLY A 117 -9.80 -7.02 -3.71
CA GLY A 117 -8.61 -7.88 -3.71
C GLY A 117 -7.40 -7.24 -3.04
N ASN A 118 -7.16 -5.95 -3.32
CA ASN A 118 -6.10 -5.18 -2.67
C ASN A 118 -6.33 -5.04 -1.15
N PHE A 119 -7.59 -4.89 -0.73
CA PHE A 119 -7.97 -4.88 0.68
C PHE A 119 -7.64 -6.20 1.37
N LYS A 120 -7.92 -7.35 0.73
CA LYS A 120 -7.50 -8.66 1.25
C LYS A 120 -5.98 -8.71 1.45
N THR A 121 -5.21 -8.26 0.46
CA THR A 121 -3.74 -8.19 0.56
C THR A 121 -3.28 -7.34 1.74
N ASP A 122 -3.94 -6.21 2.01
CA ASP A 122 -3.60 -5.37 3.16
C ASP A 122 -3.94 -5.98 4.51
N LEU A 123 -5.09 -6.65 4.60
CA LEU A 123 -5.48 -7.35 5.84
C LEU A 123 -4.46 -8.45 6.16
N TYR A 124 -4.05 -9.22 5.15
CA TYR A 124 -3.00 -10.23 5.30
C TYR A 124 -1.65 -9.61 5.68
N TYR A 125 -1.26 -8.51 5.05
CA TYR A 125 -0.04 -7.77 5.41
C TYR A 125 -0.06 -7.35 6.90
N GLN A 126 -1.21 -6.92 7.42
CA GLN A 126 -1.35 -6.58 8.83
C GLN A 126 -1.23 -7.79 9.74
N CYS A 127 -1.74 -8.96 9.34
CA CYS A 127 -1.53 -10.20 10.08
C CYS A 127 -0.03 -10.55 10.14
N ASP A 128 0.62 -10.63 8.97
CA ASP A 128 1.99 -11.10 8.84
C ASP A 128 2.99 -10.17 9.54
N THR A 129 2.85 -8.86 9.36
CA THR A 129 3.80 -7.87 9.89
C THR A 129 3.73 -7.76 11.42
N ASN A 130 2.57 -8.05 12.02
CA ASN A 130 2.40 -8.03 13.47
C ASN A 130 2.60 -9.42 14.11
N GLY A 131 2.92 -10.45 13.31
CA GLY A 131 3.15 -11.81 13.79
C GLY A 131 1.89 -12.51 14.28
N TYR A 132 0.71 -12.13 13.78
CA TYR A 132 -0.54 -12.81 14.09
C TYR A 132 -0.71 -14.07 13.22
N GLY A 133 -1.38 -15.08 13.77
CA GLY A 133 -1.53 -16.39 13.15
C GLY A 133 -2.70 -16.53 12.18
N SER A 134 -3.07 -17.78 11.92
CA SER A 134 -4.15 -18.20 11.02
C SER A 134 -5.52 -17.61 11.37
N THR A 135 -5.79 -17.32 12.64
CA THR A 135 -6.99 -16.67 13.14
C THR A 135 -7.13 -15.25 12.59
N CYS A 136 -6.01 -14.51 12.46
CA CYS A 136 -6.01 -13.20 11.83
C CYS A 136 -6.32 -13.32 10.33
N HIS A 137 -5.70 -14.27 9.63
CA HIS A 137 -6.01 -14.52 8.21
C HIS A 137 -7.45 -14.98 8.00
N ALA A 138 -8.00 -15.78 8.92
CA ALA A 138 -9.39 -16.21 8.90
C ALA A 138 -10.33 -15.00 9.01
N LEU A 139 -10.11 -14.09 9.96
CA LEU A 139 -10.89 -12.86 10.04
C LEU A 139 -10.69 -11.97 8.79
N ALA A 140 -9.49 -11.91 8.23
CA ALA A 140 -9.21 -11.21 6.99
C ALA A 140 -10.04 -11.75 5.81
N ASN A 141 -10.24 -13.07 5.74
CA ASN A 141 -11.12 -13.70 4.75
C ASN A 141 -12.59 -13.32 4.97
N VAL A 142 -13.06 -13.29 6.22
CA VAL A 142 -14.42 -12.84 6.57
C VAL A 142 -14.65 -11.39 6.13
N TYR A 143 -13.70 -10.50 6.40
CA TYR A 143 -13.75 -9.10 5.97
C TYR A 143 -13.80 -8.97 4.44
N TYR A 144 -12.97 -9.74 3.73
CA TYR A 144 -12.97 -9.76 2.27
C TYR A 144 -14.31 -10.27 1.70
N ALA A 145 -14.83 -11.39 2.22
CA ALA A 145 -16.11 -11.94 1.77
C ALA A 145 -17.27 -10.97 2.01
N ALA A 146 -17.28 -10.27 3.15
CA ALA A 146 -18.28 -9.24 3.45
C ALA A 146 -18.32 -8.14 2.38
N VAL A 147 -17.15 -7.59 2.00
CA VAL A 147 -17.10 -6.55 0.95
C VAL A 147 -17.45 -7.11 -0.42
N ARG A 148 -17.15 -8.38 -0.72
CA ARG A 148 -17.56 -9.04 -1.97
C ARG A 148 -19.08 -9.19 -2.09
N ALA A 149 -19.75 -9.53 -1.00
CA ALA A 149 -21.20 -9.71 -0.93
C ALA A 149 -21.98 -8.37 -0.92
N PHE A 150 -21.39 -7.31 -0.35
CA PHE A 150 -22.07 -6.02 -0.19
C PHE A 150 -22.55 -5.42 -1.53
N GLY A 151 -23.84 -5.11 -1.62
CA GLY A 151 -24.47 -4.48 -2.78
C GLY A 151 -24.81 -5.42 -3.96
N ARG A 152 -24.71 -6.75 -3.78
CA ARG A 152 -25.02 -7.76 -4.81
C ARG A 152 -26.24 -8.62 -4.46
N THR A 153 -26.88 -9.25 -5.45
CA THR A 153 -27.99 -10.20 -5.26
C THR A 153 -27.49 -11.46 -4.56
N LYS A 154 -28.23 -11.86 -3.51
CA LYS A 154 -27.83 -12.84 -2.50
C LYS A 154 -28.03 -14.29 -2.99
N GLY A 155 -26.99 -15.10 -2.87
CA GLY A 155 -26.99 -16.53 -3.16
C GLY A 155 -25.64 -17.10 -2.73
N GLU A 156 -24.75 -17.31 -3.69
CA GLU A 156 -23.43 -17.94 -3.46
C GLU A 156 -22.49 -17.11 -2.57
N LEU A 157 -22.49 -15.77 -2.72
CA LEU A 157 -21.63 -14.88 -1.92
C LEU A 157 -22.02 -14.85 -0.43
N GLN A 158 -23.27 -15.15 -0.10
CA GLN A 158 -23.73 -15.20 1.29
C GLN A 158 -23.27 -16.50 1.95
N GLU A 159 -23.40 -17.63 1.25
CA GLU A 159 -22.94 -18.93 1.74
C GLU A 159 -21.43 -18.94 1.99
N GLU A 160 -20.63 -18.37 1.08
CA GLU A 160 -19.18 -18.22 1.28
C GLU A 160 -18.85 -17.43 2.56
N TYR A 161 -19.54 -16.31 2.78
CA TYR A 161 -19.37 -15.49 3.98
C TYR A 161 -19.73 -16.26 5.25
N ASP A 162 -20.87 -16.96 5.26
CA ASP A 162 -21.33 -17.72 6.42
C ASP A 162 -20.35 -18.86 6.77
N LEU A 163 -19.80 -19.55 5.77
CA LEU A 163 -18.78 -20.58 5.95
C LEU A 163 -17.47 -20.02 6.51
N LEU A 164 -16.99 -18.89 5.99
CA LEU A 164 -15.77 -18.25 6.48
C LEU A 164 -15.94 -17.75 7.92
N LEU A 165 -17.10 -17.19 8.25
CA LEU A 165 -17.41 -16.74 9.61
C LEU A 165 -17.47 -17.93 10.58
N ALA A 166 -18.09 -19.04 10.18
CA ALA A 166 -18.11 -20.26 10.98
C ALA A 166 -16.69 -20.79 11.24
N HIS A 167 -15.84 -20.83 10.22
CA HIS A 167 -14.46 -21.27 10.35
C HIS A 167 -13.64 -20.37 11.29
N TYR A 168 -13.77 -19.04 11.16
CA TYR A 168 -13.12 -18.11 12.09
C TYR A 168 -13.56 -18.35 13.54
N ASN A 169 -14.86 -18.53 13.78
CA ASN A 169 -15.38 -18.79 15.12
C ASN A 169 -14.89 -20.13 15.69
N GLU A 170 -14.72 -21.16 14.84
CA GLU A 170 -14.16 -22.46 15.25
C GLU A 170 -12.70 -22.33 15.69
N LEU A 171 -11.86 -21.62 14.91
CA LEU A 171 -10.45 -21.37 15.27
C LEU A 171 -10.32 -20.65 16.62
N VAL A 172 -11.15 -19.62 16.84
CA VAL A 172 -11.19 -18.90 18.12
C VAL A 172 -11.59 -19.83 19.27
N ALA A 173 -12.63 -20.65 19.07
CA ALA A 173 -13.10 -21.59 20.09
C ALA A 173 -12.05 -22.67 20.41
N GLU A 174 -11.36 -23.20 19.40
CA GLU A 174 -10.30 -24.20 19.57
C GLU A 174 -9.10 -23.65 20.34
N ALA A 175 -8.63 -22.45 19.99
CA ALA A 175 -7.53 -21.79 20.71
C ALA A 175 -7.89 -21.59 22.19
N ILE A 176 -9.11 -21.09 22.47
CA ILE A 176 -9.62 -20.93 23.84
C ILE A 176 -9.66 -22.27 24.57
N ALA A 177 -10.15 -23.34 23.93
CA ALA A 177 -10.26 -24.67 24.55
C ALA A 177 -8.89 -25.28 24.90
N LYS A 178 -7.85 -24.99 24.11
CA LYS A 178 -6.46 -25.42 24.37
C LYS A 178 -5.72 -24.52 25.35
N GLY A 179 -6.29 -23.38 25.73
CA GLY A 179 -5.59 -22.36 26.52
C GLY A 179 -4.52 -21.61 25.74
N GLU A 180 -4.62 -21.60 24.41
CA GLU A 180 -3.76 -20.86 23.50
C GLU A 180 -4.33 -19.44 23.30
N ASP A 181 -3.47 -18.47 23.00
CA ASP A 181 -3.90 -17.10 22.69
C ASP A 181 -4.37 -17.01 21.23
N PRO A 182 -5.65 -16.70 20.95
CA PRO A 182 -6.19 -16.61 19.59
C PRO A 182 -5.54 -15.53 18.73
N LEU A 183 -4.75 -14.62 19.31
CA LEU A 183 -3.99 -13.63 18.54
C LEU A 183 -2.90 -14.28 17.68
N TYR A 184 -2.28 -15.35 18.15
CA TYR A 184 -1.07 -15.91 17.54
C TYR A 184 -1.30 -17.22 16.78
N TYR A 185 -2.47 -17.83 16.92
CA TYR A 185 -2.81 -19.10 16.28
C TYR A 185 -3.34 -18.90 14.87
#